data_AF-A0A7K4IEK7-F1
#
_entry.id   AF-A0A7K4IEK7-F1
#
_cell.length_a   1.000
_cell.length_b   1.000
_cell.length_c   1.000
_cell.angle_alpha   90.00
_cell.angle_beta   90.00
_cell.angle_gamma   90.00
#
_symmetry.space_group_name_H-M   'P 1'
#
loop_
_entity.id
_entity.type
_entity.pdbx_description
1 polymer ?
#
loop_
_entity_poly.entity_id
_entity_poly.type
_entity_poly.pdbx_seq_one_letter_code
_entity_poly.pdbx_strand_id
1 'polypeptide(L)'
;MKDDRVPKSDERDVVDGLLTEMGVDDDMRKQLLESGRITGDVFKVESAEDVRRRTEIEKSIDRLRDSLNLVERDLTTVDTAIDRIERDLIPVVLSFLVSLKGSLVNLRTTVISEGKRRAKTNLQATYVDNEMRAIVDAEFARIENSLTTQMSSPIMEKTRDVTDGLRTSLKQTFTELATLKASVDDLVQRAATEVEFLTKEVSMKPKVQVPKEVEEKIRVLERTVEELRRDLVLSADRLANREKEIEMLRIALETEKARTQSLEDTVTALRAAPSTDPSVLTELRQQVKALETTRDLLNSRLEDATKRIEEADKKTHEALSTIARKDLEIDELRTRASRLEQEREESSRRLGEIDELKARIRSYESGDMAREHERTRVELERATAVLERMTRDFESLKARLAYAEKTVEDYMALMESTEKTKAFLMVEEAGQLSVREIGRSLGISPGQILKWAEDFERLGIARVVDGETLVLTRQKPVE
;
A
#
# COMPACT_ATOMS: atom_id res chain seq x y z
N MET A 1 -13.04 -33.79 -4.50
CA MET A 1 -13.71 -32.50 -4.24
C MET A 1 -14.76 -32.34 -5.32
N LYS A 2 -16.03 -32.27 -4.94
CA LYS A 2 -17.17 -32.14 -5.86
C LYS A 2 -17.16 -30.73 -6.46
N ASP A 3 -17.37 -30.69 -7.76
CA ASP A 3 -17.44 -29.49 -8.60
C ASP A 3 -18.84 -28.88 -8.42
N ASP A 4 -18.97 -27.88 -7.54
CA ASP A 4 -20.20 -27.11 -7.35
C ASP A 4 -20.30 -26.04 -8.44
N ARG A 5 -20.88 -26.42 -9.59
CA ARG A 5 -21.39 -25.46 -10.56
C ARG A 5 -22.81 -25.05 -10.14
N VAL A 6 -22.94 -23.82 -9.66
CA VAL A 6 -24.23 -23.15 -9.42
C VAL A 6 -25.00 -23.09 -10.76
N PRO A 7 -26.25 -23.60 -10.83
CA PRO A 7 -27.04 -23.52 -12.04
C PRO A 7 -27.49 -22.07 -12.25
N LYS A 8 -27.29 -21.56 -13.47
CA LYS A 8 -27.93 -20.31 -13.92
C LYS A 8 -29.43 -20.59 -14.02
N SER A 9 -30.21 -20.06 -13.08
CA SER A 9 -31.68 -20.10 -13.16
C SER A 9 -32.14 -19.06 -14.18
N ASP A 10 -32.74 -19.50 -15.27
CA ASP A 10 -33.44 -18.61 -16.20
C ASP A 10 -34.59 -17.92 -15.45
N GLU A 11 -34.69 -16.60 -15.58
CA GLU A 11 -35.62 -15.72 -14.83
C GLU A 11 -37.10 -16.10 -14.99
N ARG A 12 -37.43 -16.89 -16.02
CA ARG A 12 -38.78 -17.44 -16.24
C ARG A 12 -39.10 -18.59 -15.27
N ASP A 13 -38.12 -19.41 -14.91
CA ASP A 13 -38.32 -20.59 -14.06
C ASP A 13 -38.57 -20.20 -12.59
N VAL A 14 -38.03 -19.07 -12.13
CA VAL A 14 -38.23 -18.62 -10.73
C VAL A 14 -39.64 -18.09 -10.52
N VAL A 15 -40.18 -17.34 -11.50
CA VAL A 15 -41.54 -16.82 -11.42
C VAL A 15 -42.56 -17.91 -11.69
N ASP A 16 -42.27 -18.83 -12.63
CA ASP A 16 -43.10 -20.01 -12.83
C ASP A 16 -43.09 -20.91 -11.57
N GLY A 17 -41.97 -21.03 -10.87
CA GLY A 17 -41.88 -21.71 -9.58
C GLY A 17 -42.74 -21.08 -8.47
N LEU A 18 -42.72 -19.75 -8.33
CA LEU A 18 -43.51 -19.02 -7.33
C LEU A 18 -45.02 -19.04 -7.63
N LEU A 19 -45.41 -18.98 -8.89
CA LEU A 19 -46.83 -19.07 -9.30
C LEU A 19 -47.38 -20.48 -9.11
N THR A 20 -46.54 -21.50 -9.33
CA THR A 20 -46.88 -22.91 -9.09
C THR A 20 -46.96 -23.19 -7.58
N GLU A 21 -46.06 -22.62 -6.76
CA GLU A 21 -46.14 -22.69 -5.28
C GLU A 21 -47.37 -21.98 -4.72
N MET A 22 -47.88 -20.95 -5.40
CA MET A 22 -49.12 -20.27 -5.06
C MET A 22 -50.40 -20.98 -5.57
N GLY A 23 -50.27 -22.14 -6.22
CA GLY A 23 -51.41 -22.94 -6.68
C GLY A 23 -52.15 -22.33 -7.87
N VAL A 24 -51.45 -21.59 -8.74
CA VAL A 24 -52.01 -21.01 -9.96
C VAL A 24 -51.73 -21.93 -11.14
N ASP A 25 -52.74 -22.71 -11.52
CA ASP A 25 -52.67 -23.65 -12.64
C ASP A 25 -52.59 -22.90 -14.00
N ASP A 26 -52.04 -23.53 -15.04
CA ASP A 26 -51.87 -22.94 -16.38
C ASP A 26 -53.19 -22.42 -17.00
N ASP A 27 -54.32 -23.05 -16.68
CA ASP A 27 -55.65 -22.59 -17.12
C ASP A 27 -56.09 -21.32 -16.38
N MET A 28 -55.77 -21.20 -15.10
CA MET A 28 -56.04 -20.02 -14.29
C MET A 28 -55.14 -18.85 -14.72
N ARG A 29 -53.89 -19.14 -15.09
CA ARG A 29 -52.96 -18.18 -15.71
C ARG A 29 -53.51 -17.60 -17.00
N LYS A 30 -54.09 -18.45 -17.87
CA LYS A 30 -54.72 -18.03 -19.12
C LYS A 30 -55.94 -17.15 -18.89
N GLN A 31 -56.78 -17.50 -17.90
CA GLN A 31 -57.93 -16.69 -17.50
C GLN A 31 -57.54 -15.35 -16.83
N LEU A 32 -56.43 -15.28 -16.10
CA LEU A 32 -55.92 -14.05 -15.48
C LEU A 32 -55.31 -13.09 -16.51
N LEU A 33 -54.68 -13.62 -17.56
CA LEU A 33 -54.22 -12.89 -18.74
C LEU A 33 -55.41 -12.39 -19.59
N GLU A 34 -56.40 -13.25 -19.85
CA GLU A 34 -57.60 -12.90 -20.64
C GLU A 34 -58.54 -11.92 -19.90
N SER A 35 -58.59 -11.97 -18.57
CA SER A 35 -59.40 -11.04 -17.75
C SER A 35 -58.73 -9.68 -17.51
N GLY A 36 -57.49 -9.48 -17.97
CA GLY A 36 -56.75 -8.23 -17.79
C GLY A 36 -56.38 -7.89 -16.34
N ARG A 37 -56.57 -8.82 -15.40
CA ARG A 37 -56.22 -8.65 -13.97
C ARG A 37 -54.73 -8.74 -13.70
N ILE A 38 -53.99 -9.42 -14.59
CA ILE A 38 -52.53 -9.36 -14.65
C ILE A 38 -52.18 -8.66 -15.95
N THR A 39 -51.95 -7.34 -15.89
CA THR A 39 -51.30 -6.62 -16.98
C THR A 39 -49.86 -7.10 -17.08
N GLY A 40 -49.39 -7.49 -18.28
CA GLY A 40 -48.02 -7.97 -18.53
C GLY A 40 -46.89 -7.01 -18.08
N ASP A 41 -47.23 -5.81 -17.60
CA ASP A 41 -46.35 -4.81 -16.99
C ASP A 41 -45.90 -5.14 -15.55
N VAL A 42 -46.45 -6.17 -14.87
CA VAL A 42 -45.96 -6.60 -13.53
C VAL A 42 -44.55 -7.22 -13.58
N PHE A 43 -44.02 -7.49 -14.78
CA PHE A 43 -42.75 -8.18 -15.00
C PHE A 43 -41.52 -7.27 -15.21
N LYS A 44 -41.62 -5.94 -15.09
CA LYS A 44 -40.42 -5.08 -15.05
C LYS A 44 -39.90 -4.94 -13.62
N VAL A 45 -39.47 -6.05 -13.04
CA VAL A 45 -38.62 -6.01 -11.85
C VAL A 45 -37.21 -5.76 -12.37
N GLU A 46 -36.55 -4.68 -11.91
CA GLU A 46 -35.12 -4.47 -12.21
C GLU A 46 -34.36 -5.76 -11.90
N SER A 47 -33.48 -6.21 -12.80
CA SER A 47 -32.77 -7.46 -12.57
C SER A 47 -31.99 -7.37 -11.26
N ALA A 48 -31.97 -8.44 -10.47
CA ALA A 48 -31.26 -8.45 -9.20
C ALA A 48 -29.75 -8.16 -9.39
N GLU A 49 -29.21 -8.42 -10.58
CA GLU A 49 -27.85 -8.05 -10.97
C GLU A 49 -27.68 -6.54 -11.15
N ASP A 50 -28.63 -5.85 -11.77
CA ASP A 50 -28.57 -4.39 -11.98
C ASP A 50 -28.64 -3.65 -10.64
N VAL A 51 -29.52 -4.09 -9.74
CA VAL A 51 -29.61 -3.54 -8.38
C VAL A 51 -28.30 -3.80 -7.62
N ARG A 52 -27.72 -5.00 -7.73
CA ARG A 52 -26.41 -5.31 -7.11
C ARG A 52 -25.30 -4.41 -7.64
N ARG A 53 -25.17 -4.26 -8.96
CA ARG A 53 -24.15 -3.38 -9.56
C ARG A 53 -24.31 -1.93 -9.10
N ARG A 54 -25.54 -1.43 -9.02
CA ARG A 54 -25.84 -0.08 -8.51
C ARG A 54 -25.40 0.09 -7.05
N THR A 55 -25.73 -0.88 -6.20
CA THR A 55 -25.31 -0.87 -4.78
C THR A 55 -23.79 -1.04 -4.60
N GLU A 56 -23.11 -1.76 -5.49
CA GLU A 56 -21.65 -1.89 -5.48
C GLU A 56 -20.97 -0.58 -5.90
N ILE A 57 -21.51 0.10 -6.92
CA ILE A 57 -21.04 1.42 -7.36
C ILE A 57 -21.21 2.45 -6.23
N GLU A 58 -22.38 2.54 -5.60
CA GLU A 58 -22.61 3.42 -4.45
C GLU A 58 -21.64 3.12 -3.29
N LYS A 59 -21.46 1.85 -2.92
CA LYS A 59 -20.48 1.45 -1.89
C LYS A 59 -19.05 1.82 -2.27
N SER A 60 -18.69 1.73 -3.55
CA SER A 60 -17.37 2.12 -4.02
C SER A 60 -17.14 3.63 -3.94
N ILE A 61 -18.16 4.43 -4.25
CA ILE A 61 -18.14 5.89 -4.15
C ILE A 61 -18.00 6.31 -2.68
N ASP A 62 -18.74 5.67 -1.78
CA ASP A 62 -18.65 5.96 -0.34
C ASP A 62 -17.26 5.64 0.21
N ARG A 63 -16.67 4.50 -0.17
CA ARG A 63 -15.27 4.17 0.20
C ARG A 63 -14.28 5.19 -0.35
N LEU A 64 -14.53 5.73 -1.54
CA LEU A 64 -13.69 6.75 -2.17
C LEU A 64 -13.80 8.09 -1.43
N ARG A 65 -15.01 8.47 -0.98
CA ARG A 65 -15.21 9.65 -0.12
C ARG A 65 -14.52 9.50 1.22
N ASP A 66 -14.62 8.33 1.84
CA ASP A 66 -13.95 8.05 3.12
C ASP A 66 -12.43 8.10 2.98
N SER A 67 -11.87 7.56 1.90
CA SER A 67 -10.42 7.62 1.65
C SER A 67 -9.96 9.05 1.37
N LEU A 68 -10.71 9.85 0.60
CA LEU A 68 -10.41 11.27 0.39
C LEU A 68 -10.46 12.08 1.69
N ASN A 69 -11.44 11.81 2.56
CA ASN A 69 -11.55 12.45 3.88
C ASN A 69 -10.40 12.05 4.81
N LEU A 70 -9.92 10.80 4.75
CA LEU A 70 -8.73 10.35 5.48
C LEU A 70 -7.48 11.09 5.00
N VAL A 71 -7.28 11.22 3.69
CA VAL A 71 -6.17 11.98 3.11
C VAL A 71 -6.25 13.45 3.52
N GLU A 72 -7.45 14.05 3.52
CA GLU A 72 -7.65 15.42 4.00
C GLU A 72 -7.21 15.57 5.47
N ARG A 73 -7.59 14.62 6.33
CA ARG A 73 -7.17 14.60 7.73
C ARG A 73 -5.66 14.44 7.86
N ASP A 74 -5.06 13.52 7.12
CA ASP A 74 -3.62 13.30 7.15
C ASP A 74 -2.87 14.55 6.69
N LEU A 75 -3.31 15.23 5.62
CA LEU A 75 -2.76 16.52 5.20
C LEU A 75 -2.84 17.59 6.30
N THR A 76 -3.96 17.69 7.03
CA THR A 76 -4.03 18.63 8.17
C THR A 76 -3.05 18.26 9.28
N THR A 77 -2.82 16.97 9.55
CA THR A 77 -1.81 16.57 10.53
C THR A 77 -0.39 16.90 10.06
N VAL A 78 -0.09 16.76 8.77
CA VAL A 78 1.21 17.19 8.21
C VAL A 78 1.38 18.70 8.31
N ASP A 79 0.35 19.51 8.07
CA ASP A 79 0.41 20.97 8.24
C ASP A 79 0.75 21.35 9.70
N THR A 80 0.09 20.69 10.67
CA THR A 80 0.43 20.89 12.09
C THR A 80 1.84 20.40 12.45
N ALA A 81 2.37 19.39 11.75
CA ALA A 81 3.73 18.91 11.94
C ALA A 81 4.76 19.88 11.35
N ILE A 82 4.46 20.52 10.21
CA ILE A 82 5.28 21.60 9.63
C ILE A 82 5.34 22.79 10.58
N ASP A 83 4.21 23.20 11.16
CA ASP A 83 4.17 24.25 12.18
C ASP A 83 4.98 23.88 13.42
N ARG A 84 5.00 22.60 13.82
CA ARG A 84 5.86 22.11 14.91
C ARG A 84 7.34 22.13 14.53
N ILE A 85 7.70 21.81 13.28
CA ILE A 85 9.09 21.93 12.82
C ILE A 85 9.54 23.39 12.93
N GLU A 86 8.72 24.34 12.50
CA GLU A 86 9.03 25.76 12.63
C GLU A 86 9.17 26.17 14.10
N ARG A 87 8.26 25.72 14.96
CA ARG A 87 8.22 26.09 16.38
C ARG A 87 9.26 25.40 17.25
N ASP A 88 9.64 24.16 16.94
CA ASP A 88 10.49 23.32 17.80
C ASP A 88 11.93 23.28 17.27
N LEU A 89 12.13 23.22 15.95
CA LEU A 89 13.47 23.10 15.37
C LEU A 89 14.24 24.43 15.47
N ILE A 90 13.57 25.55 15.20
CA ILE A 90 14.19 26.89 15.24
C ILE A 90 14.76 27.21 16.63
N PRO A 91 14.01 27.07 17.74
CA PRO A 91 14.56 27.28 19.08
C PRO A 91 15.67 26.31 19.45
N VAL A 92 15.60 25.05 19.01
CA VAL A 92 16.66 24.06 19.27
C VAL A 92 17.95 24.47 18.58
N VAL A 93 17.89 24.83 17.29
CA VAL A 93 19.04 25.31 16.51
C VAL A 93 19.63 26.58 17.13
N LEU A 94 18.78 27.55 17.49
CA LEU A 94 19.20 28.75 18.22
C LEU A 94 19.85 28.42 19.56
N SER A 95 19.27 27.52 20.36
CA SER A 95 19.80 27.13 21.66
C SER A 95 21.17 26.47 21.52
N PHE A 96 21.35 25.64 20.49
CA PHE A 96 22.62 24.98 20.20
C PHE A 96 23.69 26.00 19.81
N LEU A 97 23.37 26.95 18.92
CA LEU A 97 24.28 28.02 18.52
C LEU A 97 24.66 28.94 19.69
N VAL A 98 23.70 29.29 20.55
CA VAL A 98 23.94 30.07 21.77
C VAL A 98 24.82 29.30 22.75
N SER A 99 24.60 27.98 22.92
CA SER A 99 25.43 27.11 23.75
C SER A 99 26.86 27.00 23.21
N LEU A 100 27.02 26.88 21.89
CA LEU A 100 28.31 26.85 21.22
C LEU A 100 29.06 28.18 21.40
N LYS A 101 28.34 29.30 21.25
CA LYS A 101 28.86 30.64 21.56
C LYS A 101 29.28 30.76 23.03
N GLY A 102 28.47 30.28 23.97
CA GLY A 102 28.81 30.26 25.39
C GLY A 102 30.05 29.42 25.70
N SER A 103 30.16 28.26 25.05
CA SER A 103 31.33 27.38 25.15
C SER A 103 32.60 28.04 24.59
N LEU A 104 32.47 28.78 23.48
CA LEU A 104 33.57 29.54 22.88
C LEU A 104 34.07 30.65 23.83
N VAL A 105 33.14 31.40 24.44
CA VAL A 105 33.46 32.44 25.43
C VAL A 105 34.13 31.85 26.69
N ASN A 106 33.66 30.68 27.15
CA ASN A 106 34.27 29.96 28.27
C ASN A 106 35.69 29.47 27.93
N LEU A 107 35.90 28.97 26.70
CA LEU A 107 37.22 28.52 26.25
C LEU A 107 38.19 29.69 26.12
N ARG A 108 37.73 30.83 25.59
CA ARG A 108 38.48 32.09 25.56
C ARG A 108 38.98 32.49 26.96
N THR A 109 38.06 32.49 27.93
CA THR A 109 38.35 32.86 29.32
C THR A 109 39.32 31.86 29.97
N THR A 110 39.14 30.57 29.70
CA THR A 110 40.02 29.50 30.18
C THR A 110 41.44 29.65 29.63
N VAL A 111 41.60 29.86 28.32
CA VAL A 111 42.92 30.02 27.68
C VAL A 111 43.68 31.22 28.23
N ILE A 112 43.01 32.37 28.40
CA ILE A 112 43.64 33.57 28.97
C ILE A 112 44.00 33.34 30.45
N SER A 113 43.10 32.75 31.23
CA SER A 113 43.32 32.50 32.66
C SER A 113 44.39 31.44 32.94
N GLU A 114 44.44 30.36 32.17
CA GLU A 114 45.49 29.35 32.25
C GLU A 114 46.83 29.89 31.76
N GLY A 115 46.84 30.65 30.65
CA GLY A 115 48.04 31.31 30.15
C GLY A 115 48.66 32.22 31.22
N LYS A 116 47.81 32.97 31.94
CA LYS A 116 48.25 33.81 33.05
C LYS A 116 48.74 33.00 34.26
N ARG A 117 48.07 31.90 34.61
CA ARG A 117 48.49 31.00 35.72
C ARG A 117 49.79 30.26 35.44
N ARG A 118 50.07 29.93 34.17
CA ARG A 118 51.31 29.24 33.75
C ARG A 118 52.50 30.20 33.56
N ALA A 119 52.26 31.51 33.55
CA ALA A 119 53.33 32.51 33.49
C ALA A 119 54.18 32.46 34.77
N LYS A 120 55.49 32.26 34.63
CA LYS A 120 56.42 32.13 35.76
C LYS A 120 56.98 33.48 36.23
N THR A 121 56.83 34.53 35.42
CA THR A 121 57.31 35.88 35.73
C THR A 121 56.21 36.93 35.55
N ASN A 122 56.30 38.04 36.29
CA ASN A 122 55.37 39.15 36.14
C ASN A 122 55.36 39.71 34.72
N LEU A 123 56.52 39.77 34.06
CA LEU A 123 56.64 40.21 32.66
C LEU A 123 55.88 39.29 31.70
N GLN A 124 55.92 37.97 31.91
CA GLN A 124 55.14 37.00 31.14
C GLN A 124 53.63 37.14 31.43
N ALA A 125 53.24 37.37 32.68
CA ALA A 125 51.83 37.59 33.02
C ALA A 125 51.29 38.89 32.38
N THR A 126 52.08 39.96 32.35
CA THR A 126 51.74 41.22 31.68
C THR A 126 51.67 41.06 30.16
N TYR A 127 52.57 40.28 29.57
CA TYR A 127 52.52 39.93 28.14
C TYR A 127 51.25 39.13 27.78
N VAL A 128 50.86 38.16 28.62
CA VAL A 128 49.62 37.40 28.43
C VAL A 128 48.38 38.30 28.52
N ASP A 129 48.35 39.23 29.48
CA ASP A 129 47.19 40.12 29.67
C ASP A 129 47.07 41.20 28.59
N ASN A 130 48.17 41.68 28.02
CA ASN A 130 48.14 42.79 27.05
C ASN A 130 48.24 42.32 25.60
N GLU A 131 49.22 41.49 25.26
CA GLU A 131 49.46 41.08 23.87
C GLU A 131 48.71 39.79 23.52
N MET A 132 48.83 38.75 24.35
CA MET A 132 48.15 37.48 24.07
C MET A 132 46.63 37.60 24.14
N ARG A 133 46.11 38.35 25.12
CA ARG A 133 44.67 38.64 25.23
C ARG A 133 44.13 39.31 23.97
N ALA A 134 44.82 40.32 23.44
CA ALA A 134 44.38 41.03 22.23
C ALA A 134 44.33 40.11 21.00
N ILE A 135 45.33 39.22 20.85
CA ILE A 135 45.36 38.24 19.75
C ILE A 135 44.24 37.20 19.92
N VAL A 136 44.06 36.68 21.13
CA VAL A 136 43.00 35.71 21.46
C VAL A 136 41.63 36.34 21.24
N ASP A 137 41.38 37.57 21.69
CA ASP A 137 40.11 38.26 21.47
C ASP A 137 39.84 38.49 19.97
N ALA A 138 40.85 38.84 19.17
CA ALA A 138 40.69 39.02 17.72
C ALA A 138 40.37 37.72 16.98
N GLU A 139 41.05 36.61 17.30
CA GLU A 139 40.80 35.30 16.69
C GLU A 139 39.46 34.70 17.14
N PHE A 140 39.10 34.85 18.42
CA PHE A 140 37.79 34.42 18.91
C PHE A 140 36.65 35.26 18.31
N ALA A 141 36.84 36.56 18.10
CA ALA A 141 35.85 37.40 17.41
C ALA A 141 35.66 36.99 15.93
N ARG A 142 36.74 36.54 15.24
CA ARG A 142 36.61 35.96 13.88
C ARG A 142 35.80 34.67 13.89
N ILE A 143 36.08 33.77 14.84
CA ILE A 143 35.35 32.50 14.97
C ILE A 143 33.87 32.77 15.35
N GLU A 144 33.61 33.71 16.26
CA GLU A 144 32.26 34.13 16.64
C GLU A 144 31.49 34.73 15.45
N ASN A 145 32.13 35.58 14.66
CA ASN A 145 31.54 36.14 13.43
C ASN A 145 31.25 35.06 12.38
N SER A 146 32.11 34.05 12.26
CA SER A 146 31.85 32.90 11.37
C SER A 146 30.66 32.06 11.88
N LEU A 147 30.62 31.74 13.16
CA LEU A 147 29.51 30.98 13.77
C LEU A 147 28.16 31.71 13.66
N THR A 148 28.13 33.02 13.92
CA THR A 148 26.91 33.82 13.85
C THR A 148 26.52 34.16 12.42
N THR A 149 27.43 34.73 11.63
CA THR A 149 27.08 35.28 10.31
C THR A 149 27.13 34.22 9.21
N GLN A 150 28.13 33.33 9.22
CA GLN A 150 28.33 32.36 8.14
C GLN A 150 27.64 31.02 8.40
N MET A 151 27.34 30.65 9.66
CA MET A 151 26.69 29.38 9.96
C MET A 151 25.25 29.56 10.46
N SER A 152 25.00 30.43 11.45
CA SER A 152 23.63 30.52 12.00
C SER A 152 22.60 31.07 11.02
N SER A 153 22.93 32.17 10.31
CA SER A 153 21.99 32.78 9.37
C SER A 153 21.63 31.85 8.22
N PRO A 154 22.59 31.19 7.52
CA PRO A 154 22.25 30.30 6.41
C PRO A 154 21.54 29.01 6.85
N ILE A 155 21.83 28.50 8.05
CA ILE A 155 21.10 27.34 8.59
C ILE A 155 19.65 27.73 8.86
N MET A 156 19.42 28.86 9.53
CA MET A 156 18.08 29.37 9.81
C MET A 156 17.29 29.67 8.54
N GLU A 157 17.95 30.27 7.55
CA GLU A 157 17.36 30.56 6.23
C GLU A 157 16.98 29.27 5.50
N LYS A 158 17.88 28.27 5.43
CA LYS A 158 17.55 26.96 4.84
C LYS A 158 16.43 26.23 5.58
N THR A 159 16.40 26.28 6.91
CA THR A 159 15.30 25.68 7.68
C THR A 159 13.98 26.35 7.34
N ARG A 160 13.98 27.68 7.19
CA ARG A 160 12.81 28.45 6.79
C ARG A 160 12.39 28.11 5.35
N ASP A 161 13.33 28.09 4.40
CA ASP A 161 13.06 27.74 3.00
C ASP A 161 12.48 26.32 2.86
N VAL A 162 12.99 25.36 3.63
CA VAL A 162 12.45 23.99 3.65
C VAL A 162 11.03 23.97 4.22
N THR A 163 10.79 24.69 5.31
CA THR A 163 9.46 24.78 5.95
C THR A 163 8.46 25.45 5.01
N ASP A 164 8.84 26.58 4.40
CA ASP A 164 8.04 27.31 3.44
C ASP A 164 7.77 26.45 2.19
N GLY A 165 8.79 25.76 1.66
CA GLY A 165 8.64 24.86 0.51
C GLY A 165 7.72 23.66 0.78
N LEU A 166 7.80 23.06 1.97
CA LEU A 166 6.88 22.02 2.41
C LEU A 166 5.45 22.57 2.52
N ARG A 167 5.30 23.80 3.04
CA ARG A 167 4.00 24.46 3.17
C ARG A 167 3.37 24.79 1.83
N THR A 168 4.14 25.29 0.85
CA THR A 168 3.64 25.50 -0.52
C THR A 168 3.24 24.19 -1.18
N SER A 169 4.06 23.14 -1.03
CA SER A 169 3.75 21.82 -1.57
C SER A 169 2.46 21.25 -0.96
N LEU A 170 2.27 21.41 0.36
CA LEU A 170 1.07 20.96 1.06
C LEU A 170 -0.18 21.77 0.63
N LYS A 171 -0.05 23.08 0.46
CA LYS A 171 -1.14 23.89 -0.10
C LYS A 171 -1.52 23.42 -1.50
N GLN A 172 -0.55 23.12 -2.34
CA GLN A 172 -0.80 22.61 -3.69
C GLN A 172 -1.53 21.25 -3.64
N THR A 173 -1.07 20.30 -2.83
CA THR A 173 -1.75 19.00 -2.69
C THR A 173 -3.16 19.16 -2.09
N PHE A 174 -3.38 20.12 -1.19
CA PHE A 174 -4.72 20.43 -0.69
C PHE A 174 -5.63 20.97 -1.79
N THR A 175 -5.11 21.85 -2.66
CA THR A 175 -5.88 22.33 -3.82
C THR A 175 -6.20 21.22 -4.81
N GLU A 176 -5.25 20.32 -5.08
CA GLU A 176 -5.45 19.16 -5.96
C GLU A 176 -6.45 18.15 -5.36
N LEU A 177 -6.43 17.95 -4.04
CA LEU A 177 -7.41 17.13 -3.34
C LEU A 177 -8.81 17.74 -3.39
N ALA A 178 -8.91 19.06 -3.19
CA ALA A 178 -10.18 19.78 -3.27
C ALA A 178 -10.77 19.75 -4.69
N THR A 179 -9.95 19.91 -5.73
CA THR A 179 -10.41 19.76 -7.12
C THR A 179 -10.81 18.33 -7.44
N LEU A 180 -10.08 17.33 -6.93
CA LEU A 180 -10.43 15.93 -7.09
C LEU A 180 -11.78 15.62 -6.42
N LYS A 181 -12.00 16.07 -5.19
CA LYS A 181 -13.28 15.93 -4.46
C LYS A 181 -14.45 16.55 -5.22
N ALA A 182 -14.27 17.78 -5.71
CA ALA A 182 -15.27 18.44 -6.55
C ALA A 182 -15.53 17.66 -7.86
N SER A 183 -14.49 17.14 -8.51
CA SER A 183 -14.66 16.35 -9.73
C SER A 183 -15.38 15.02 -9.49
N VAL A 184 -15.12 14.36 -8.36
CA VAL A 184 -15.80 13.13 -7.96
C VAL A 184 -17.26 13.42 -7.66
N ASP A 185 -17.57 14.49 -6.91
CA ASP A 185 -18.95 14.88 -6.64
C ASP A 185 -19.72 15.27 -7.91
N ASP A 186 -19.09 15.97 -8.85
CA ASP A 186 -19.67 16.27 -10.17
C ASP A 186 -19.95 15.00 -10.98
N LEU A 187 -19.02 14.04 -11.00
CA LEU A 187 -19.21 12.75 -11.68
C LEU A 187 -20.32 11.94 -11.04
N VAL A 188 -20.40 11.93 -9.70
CA VAL A 188 -21.47 11.25 -8.95
C VAL A 188 -22.83 11.90 -9.25
N GLN A 189 -22.91 13.23 -9.28
CA GLN A 189 -24.14 13.93 -9.66
C GLN A 189 -24.55 13.64 -11.09
N ARG A 190 -23.62 13.71 -12.05
CA ARG A 190 -23.89 13.39 -13.46
C ARG A 190 -24.39 11.97 -13.61
N ALA A 191 -23.70 11.00 -13.02
CA ALA A 191 -24.11 9.60 -13.02
C ALA A 191 -25.51 9.43 -12.40
N ALA A 192 -25.80 10.09 -11.27
CA ALA A 192 -27.13 10.05 -10.66
C ALA A 192 -28.21 10.60 -11.60
N THR A 193 -27.97 11.75 -12.24
CA THR A 193 -28.92 12.35 -13.18
C THR A 193 -29.10 11.57 -14.47
N GLU A 194 -28.04 10.95 -14.99
CA GLU A 194 -28.09 10.12 -16.20
C GLU A 194 -28.84 8.83 -15.92
N VAL A 195 -28.58 8.21 -14.77
CA VAL A 195 -29.34 7.02 -14.37
C VAL A 195 -30.81 7.40 -14.11
N GLU A 196 -31.12 8.52 -13.45
CA GLU A 196 -32.50 8.98 -13.29
C GLU A 196 -33.17 9.26 -14.64
N PHE A 197 -32.45 9.89 -15.58
CA PHE A 197 -32.92 10.14 -16.93
C PHE A 197 -33.21 8.83 -17.68
N LEU A 198 -32.28 7.88 -17.69
CA LEU A 198 -32.45 6.56 -18.32
C LEU A 198 -33.58 5.76 -17.65
N THR A 199 -33.69 5.78 -16.33
CA THR A 199 -34.82 5.19 -15.60
C THR A 199 -36.15 5.83 -16.03
N LYS A 200 -36.18 7.15 -16.24
CA LYS A 200 -37.36 7.88 -16.72
C LYS A 200 -37.67 7.58 -18.19
N GLU A 201 -36.66 7.42 -19.03
CA GLU A 201 -36.82 7.09 -20.45
C GLU A 201 -37.30 5.64 -20.65
N VAL A 202 -36.76 4.69 -19.88
CA VAL A 202 -37.17 3.27 -19.90
C VAL A 202 -38.56 3.06 -19.27
N SER A 203 -38.97 3.92 -18.34
CA SER A 203 -40.30 3.90 -17.72
C SER A 203 -41.36 4.70 -18.49
N MET A 204 -40.97 5.57 -19.42
CA MET A 204 -41.92 6.20 -20.34
C MET A 204 -42.41 5.16 -21.36
N LYS A 205 -43.71 4.84 -21.33
CA LYS A 205 -44.36 4.09 -22.41
C LYS A 205 -44.06 4.79 -23.74
N PRO A 206 -43.74 4.06 -24.82
CA PRO A 206 -43.56 4.67 -26.14
C PRO A 206 -44.85 5.43 -26.47
N LYS A 207 -44.80 6.77 -26.43
CA LYS A 207 -45.89 7.61 -26.88
C LYS A 207 -45.90 7.53 -28.40
N VAL A 208 -46.51 6.47 -28.92
CA VAL A 208 -47.01 6.49 -30.29
C VAL A 208 -48.15 7.51 -30.28
N GLN A 209 -47.82 8.78 -30.55
CA GLN A 209 -48.84 9.73 -30.96
C GLN A 209 -49.33 9.24 -32.31
N VAL A 210 -50.43 8.50 -32.29
CA VAL A 210 -51.20 8.20 -33.50
C VAL A 210 -51.59 9.57 -34.06
N PRO A 211 -51.11 9.95 -35.26
CA PRO A 211 -51.51 11.22 -35.87
C PRO A 211 -53.04 11.29 -35.94
N LYS A 212 -53.64 12.47 -35.70
CA LYS A 212 -55.12 12.62 -35.70
C LYS A 212 -55.79 12.06 -36.96
N GLU A 213 -55.09 12.09 -38.09
CA GLU A 213 -55.54 11.48 -39.36
C GLU A 213 -55.68 9.95 -39.29
N VAL A 214 -54.82 9.27 -38.50
CA VAL A 214 -54.88 7.83 -38.31
C VAL A 214 -55.95 7.46 -37.28
N GLU A 215 -56.16 8.26 -36.24
CA GLU A 215 -57.32 8.10 -35.33
C GLU A 215 -58.66 8.31 -36.05
N GLU A 216 -58.77 9.31 -36.92
CA GLU A 216 -59.97 9.51 -37.74
C GLU A 216 -60.18 8.38 -38.74
N LYS A 217 -59.11 7.89 -39.39
CA LYS A 217 -59.19 6.71 -40.26
C LYS A 217 -59.59 5.47 -39.50
N ILE A 218 -59.09 5.25 -38.28
CA ILE A 218 -59.49 4.13 -37.42
C ILE A 218 -60.97 4.26 -37.06
N ARG A 219 -61.46 5.44 -36.67
CA ARG A 219 -62.90 5.65 -36.39
C ARG A 219 -63.80 5.43 -37.61
N VAL A 220 -63.36 5.86 -38.79
CA VAL A 220 -64.10 5.61 -40.04
C VAL A 220 -64.10 4.11 -40.34
N LEU A 221 -62.95 3.44 -40.19
CA LEU A 221 -62.86 1.99 -40.39
C LEU A 221 -63.71 1.22 -39.38
N GLU A 222 -63.72 1.59 -38.11
CA GLU A 222 -64.58 1.00 -37.08
C GLU A 222 -66.06 1.14 -37.44
N ARG A 223 -66.50 2.32 -37.89
CA ARG A 223 -67.88 2.52 -38.37
C ARG A 223 -68.18 1.65 -39.60
N THR A 224 -67.27 1.57 -40.57
CA THR A 224 -67.48 0.70 -41.74
C THR A 224 -67.50 -0.78 -41.35
N VAL A 225 -66.72 -1.20 -40.34
CA VAL A 225 -66.74 -2.58 -39.83
C VAL A 225 -68.05 -2.86 -39.11
N GLU A 226 -68.60 -1.92 -38.36
CA GLU A 226 -69.92 -2.05 -37.74
C GLU A 226 -71.06 -2.09 -38.78
N GLU A 227 -70.99 -1.26 -39.82
CA GLU A 227 -71.94 -1.28 -40.94
C GLU A 227 -71.85 -2.60 -41.71
N LEU A 228 -70.65 -3.06 -42.06
CA LEU A 228 -70.43 -4.36 -42.71
C LEU A 228 -70.88 -5.52 -41.83
N ARG A 229 -70.71 -5.44 -40.50
CA ARG A 229 -71.23 -6.45 -39.57
C ARG A 229 -72.76 -6.46 -39.55
N ARG A 230 -73.42 -5.30 -39.56
CA ARG A 230 -74.89 -5.24 -39.67
C ARG A 230 -75.37 -5.78 -41.02
N ASP A 231 -74.70 -5.44 -42.10
CA ASP A 231 -75.01 -5.96 -43.44
C ASP A 231 -74.76 -7.46 -43.55
N LEU A 232 -73.71 -7.97 -42.88
CA LEU A 232 -73.45 -9.40 -42.78
C LEU A 232 -74.56 -10.11 -42.01
N VAL A 233 -75.02 -9.55 -40.89
CA VAL A 233 -76.16 -10.12 -40.12
C VAL A 233 -77.44 -10.09 -40.96
N LEU A 234 -77.76 -8.97 -41.62
CA LEU A 234 -78.93 -8.88 -42.48
C LEU A 234 -78.85 -9.82 -43.69
N SER A 235 -77.67 -10.00 -44.27
CA SER A 235 -77.46 -10.96 -45.37
C SER A 235 -77.52 -12.41 -44.89
N ALA A 236 -77.03 -12.71 -43.69
CA ALA A 236 -77.18 -14.02 -43.05
C ALA A 236 -78.65 -14.34 -42.74
N ASP A 237 -79.42 -13.37 -42.25
CA ASP A 237 -80.87 -13.54 -42.03
C ASP A 237 -81.62 -13.73 -43.35
N ARG A 238 -81.25 -12.98 -44.41
CA ARG A 238 -81.78 -13.19 -45.76
C ARG A 238 -81.42 -14.56 -46.31
N LEU A 239 -80.20 -15.03 -46.07
CA LEU A 239 -79.76 -16.38 -46.45
C LEU A 239 -80.54 -17.43 -45.69
N ALA A 240 -80.70 -17.31 -44.38
CA ALA A 240 -81.50 -18.23 -43.58
C ALA A 240 -82.97 -18.26 -44.02
N ASN A 241 -83.55 -17.11 -44.38
CA ASN A 241 -84.90 -17.05 -44.94
C ASN A 241 -84.96 -17.70 -46.33
N ARG A 242 -83.96 -17.48 -47.19
CA ARG A 242 -83.86 -18.17 -48.48
C ARG A 242 -83.59 -19.65 -48.34
N GLU A 243 -82.87 -20.09 -47.33
CA GLU A 243 -82.64 -21.51 -47.04
C GLU A 243 -83.93 -22.17 -46.59
N LYS A 244 -84.72 -21.52 -45.72
CA LYS A 244 -86.08 -21.98 -45.38
C LYS A 244 -86.99 -22.02 -46.60
N GLU A 245 -86.91 -21.00 -47.46
CA GLU A 245 -87.66 -20.97 -48.72
C GLU A 245 -87.20 -22.07 -49.68
N ILE A 246 -85.89 -22.35 -49.78
CA ILE A 246 -85.32 -23.47 -50.53
C ILE A 246 -85.78 -24.81 -49.94
N GLU A 247 -85.86 -24.94 -48.62
CA GLU A 247 -86.33 -26.16 -47.95
C GLU A 247 -87.82 -26.39 -48.27
N MET A 248 -88.64 -25.34 -48.19
CA MET A 248 -90.04 -25.37 -48.60
C MET A 248 -90.19 -25.66 -50.09
N LEU A 249 -89.35 -25.04 -50.94
CA LEU A 249 -89.30 -25.30 -52.37
C LEU A 249 -88.77 -26.69 -52.67
N ARG A 250 -87.93 -27.30 -51.84
CA ARG A 250 -87.47 -28.69 -51.98
C ARG A 250 -88.58 -29.66 -51.64
N ILE A 251 -89.36 -29.39 -50.59
CA ILE A 251 -90.56 -30.17 -50.27
C ILE A 251 -91.59 -30.04 -51.40
N ALA A 252 -91.82 -28.81 -51.89
CA ALA A 252 -92.66 -28.56 -53.04
C ALA A 252 -92.11 -29.21 -54.33
N LEU A 253 -90.79 -29.20 -54.52
CA LEU A 253 -90.09 -29.86 -55.62
C LEU A 253 -90.20 -31.37 -55.52
N GLU A 254 -90.16 -31.98 -54.34
CA GLU A 254 -90.39 -33.43 -54.20
C GLU A 254 -91.85 -33.79 -54.51
N THR A 255 -92.81 -32.94 -54.11
CA THR A 255 -94.22 -33.13 -54.51
C THR A 255 -94.46 -32.89 -56.00
N GLU A 256 -93.78 -31.90 -56.58
CA GLU A 256 -93.79 -31.64 -58.02
C GLU A 256 -92.92 -32.64 -58.78
N LYS A 257 -91.93 -33.31 -58.17
CA LYS A 257 -91.15 -34.44 -58.73
C LYS A 257 -91.98 -35.69 -58.83
N ALA A 258 -92.81 -36.00 -57.84
CA ALA A 258 -93.79 -37.07 -57.98
C ALA A 258 -94.79 -36.78 -59.12
N ARG A 259 -95.16 -35.50 -59.31
CA ARG A 259 -96.00 -35.04 -60.43
C ARG A 259 -95.25 -34.96 -61.75
N THR A 260 -93.98 -34.58 -61.74
CA THR A 260 -93.11 -34.52 -62.91
C THR A 260 -92.60 -35.88 -63.31
N GLN A 261 -92.52 -36.89 -62.46
CA GLN A 261 -92.23 -38.27 -62.86
C GLN A 261 -93.40 -38.86 -63.67
N SER A 262 -94.64 -38.51 -63.29
CA SER A 262 -95.84 -38.76 -64.09
C SER A 262 -95.88 -37.95 -65.40
N LEU A 263 -95.20 -36.80 -65.47
CA LEU A 263 -95.08 -35.98 -66.69
C LEU A 263 -93.79 -36.28 -67.48
N GLU A 264 -92.77 -36.90 -66.89
CA GLU A 264 -91.48 -37.30 -67.49
C GLU A 264 -91.65 -38.57 -68.31
N ASP A 265 -92.57 -39.45 -67.93
CA ASP A 265 -93.12 -40.49 -68.83
C ASP A 265 -93.79 -39.87 -70.08
N THR A 266 -94.23 -38.60 -70.01
CA THR A 266 -94.83 -37.86 -71.15
C THR A 266 -93.89 -36.87 -71.83
N VAL A 267 -92.77 -36.50 -71.20
CA VAL A 267 -91.77 -35.52 -71.69
C VAL A 267 -90.51 -36.20 -72.21
N THR A 268 -90.23 -37.46 -71.86
CA THR A 268 -89.29 -38.31 -72.63
C THR A 268 -89.76 -38.56 -74.08
N ALA A 269 -91.03 -38.25 -74.38
CA ALA A 269 -91.56 -38.15 -75.75
C ALA A 269 -91.29 -36.80 -76.45
N LEU A 270 -90.83 -35.76 -75.74
CA LEU A 270 -90.66 -34.41 -76.28
C LEU A 270 -89.29 -33.82 -75.92
N ARG A 271 -88.28 -34.28 -76.69
CA ARG A 271 -87.16 -33.47 -77.21
C ARG A 271 -86.25 -32.72 -76.22
N ALA A 272 -85.00 -33.19 -76.21
CA ALA A 272 -83.82 -32.45 -76.69
C ALA A 272 -83.54 -31.03 -76.12
N ALA A 273 -82.59 -30.98 -75.16
CA ALA A 273 -81.52 -29.99 -74.85
C ALA A 273 -81.82 -28.46 -74.86
N PRO A 274 -81.13 -27.66 -74.00
CA PRO A 274 -79.86 -26.97 -74.38
C PRO A 274 -78.83 -26.80 -73.21
N SER A 275 -77.51 -26.86 -73.41
CA SER A 275 -76.50 -25.82 -73.79
C SER A 275 -76.28 -24.65 -72.80
N THR A 276 -75.06 -24.53 -72.25
CA THR A 276 -74.57 -23.45 -71.36
C THR A 276 -73.50 -22.56 -72.03
N ASP A 277 -73.45 -21.29 -71.60
CA ASP A 277 -72.78 -20.15 -72.26
C ASP A 277 -71.23 -20.11 -72.14
N PRO A 278 -70.49 -19.78 -73.23
CA PRO A 278 -69.02 -19.77 -73.28
C PRO A 278 -68.31 -18.51 -72.75
N SER A 279 -69.02 -17.45 -72.35
CA SER A 279 -68.44 -16.16 -71.93
C SER A 279 -67.82 -16.20 -70.52
N VAL A 280 -68.47 -16.90 -69.58
CA VAL A 280 -68.01 -17.05 -68.19
C VAL A 280 -66.66 -17.78 -68.10
N LEU A 281 -66.40 -18.68 -69.06
CA LEU A 281 -65.17 -19.48 -69.14
C LEU A 281 -63.96 -18.65 -69.59
N THR A 282 -64.17 -17.54 -70.31
CA THR A 282 -63.09 -16.65 -70.76
C THR A 282 -62.62 -15.68 -69.68
N GLU A 283 -63.52 -15.20 -68.82
CA GLU A 283 -63.18 -14.29 -67.71
C GLU A 283 -62.38 -15.00 -66.61
N LEU A 284 -62.78 -16.23 -66.26
CA LEU A 284 -62.00 -17.05 -65.30
C LEU A 284 -60.57 -17.32 -65.78
N ARG A 285 -60.39 -17.56 -67.09
CA ARG A 285 -59.04 -17.80 -67.66
C ARG A 285 -58.14 -16.57 -67.62
N GLN A 286 -58.70 -15.35 -67.71
CA GLN A 286 -57.92 -14.12 -67.60
C GLN A 286 -57.50 -13.82 -66.16
N GLN A 287 -58.37 -14.07 -65.18
CA GLN A 287 -58.05 -13.91 -63.75
C GLN A 287 -56.95 -14.87 -63.29
N VAL A 288 -57.00 -16.13 -63.74
CA VAL A 288 -55.94 -17.12 -63.44
C VAL A 288 -54.58 -16.67 -63.98
N LYS A 289 -54.52 -16.16 -65.23
CA LYS A 289 -53.28 -15.62 -65.79
C LYS A 289 -52.74 -14.42 -65.02
N ALA A 290 -53.60 -13.51 -64.57
CA ALA A 290 -53.17 -12.38 -63.74
C ALA A 290 -52.55 -12.85 -62.42
N LEU A 291 -53.18 -13.82 -61.76
CA LEU A 291 -52.66 -14.42 -60.52
C LEU A 291 -51.33 -15.13 -60.73
N GLU A 292 -51.15 -15.87 -61.83
CA GLU A 292 -49.88 -16.52 -62.19
C GLU A 292 -48.75 -15.48 -62.32
N THR A 293 -48.99 -14.35 -63.01
CA THR A 293 -47.97 -13.30 -63.14
C THR A 293 -47.60 -12.66 -61.79
N THR A 294 -48.56 -12.49 -60.88
CA THR A 294 -48.26 -11.98 -59.53
C THR A 294 -47.46 -12.98 -58.70
N ARG A 295 -47.72 -14.28 -58.85
CA ARG A 295 -46.96 -15.35 -58.18
C ARG A 295 -45.50 -15.33 -58.61
N ASP A 296 -45.25 -15.20 -59.92
CA ASP A 296 -43.89 -15.21 -60.46
C ASP A 296 -43.10 -13.97 -60.03
N LEU A 297 -43.75 -12.80 -59.94
CA LEU A 297 -43.13 -11.58 -59.39
C LEU A 297 -42.79 -11.72 -57.89
N LEU A 298 -43.67 -12.37 -57.12
CA LEU A 298 -43.41 -12.61 -55.69
C LEU A 298 -42.26 -13.61 -55.49
N ASN A 299 -42.18 -14.65 -56.31
CA ASN A 299 -41.09 -15.61 -56.27
C ASN A 299 -39.73 -14.96 -56.59
N SER A 300 -39.66 -14.07 -57.60
CA SER A 300 -38.39 -13.38 -57.90
C SER A 300 -37.95 -12.44 -56.77
N ARG A 301 -38.89 -11.73 -56.14
CA ARG A 301 -38.59 -10.91 -54.95
C ARG A 301 -38.13 -11.74 -53.77
N LEU A 302 -38.66 -12.96 -53.61
CA LEU A 302 -38.26 -13.88 -52.56
C LEU A 302 -36.83 -14.38 -52.79
N GLU A 303 -36.46 -14.71 -54.03
CA GLU A 303 -35.08 -15.08 -54.40
C GLU A 303 -34.08 -13.93 -54.22
N ASP A 304 -34.48 -12.68 -54.52
CA ASP A 304 -33.60 -11.53 -54.28
C ASP A 304 -33.42 -11.25 -52.78
N ALA A 305 -34.47 -11.47 -51.98
CA ALA A 305 -34.39 -11.33 -50.53
C ALA A 305 -33.50 -12.41 -49.90
N THR A 306 -33.60 -13.67 -50.34
CA THR A 306 -32.75 -14.76 -49.85
C THR A 306 -31.27 -14.51 -50.15
N LYS A 307 -30.93 -14.06 -51.36
CA LYS A 307 -29.55 -13.67 -51.71
C LYS A 307 -28.99 -12.57 -50.80
N ARG A 308 -29.80 -11.56 -50.47
CA ARG A 308 -29.38 -10.48 -49.54
C ARG A 308 -29.14 -10.99 -48.13
N ILE A 309 -29.95 -11.96 -47.66
CA ILE A 309 -29.74 -12.60 -46.36
C ILE A 309 -28.44 -13.40 -46.36
N GLU A 310 -28.19 -14.20 -47.40
CA GLU A 310 -26.93 -14.97 -47.52
C GLU A 310 -25.68 -14.06 -47.57
N GLU A 311 -25.76 -12.91 -48.25
CA GLU A 311 -24.68 -11.93 -48.26
C GLU A 311 -24.48 -11.26 -46.89
N ALA A 312 -25.57 -10.97 -46.18
CA ALA A 312 -25.50 -10.43 -44.82
C ALA A 312 -24.88 -11.45 -43.84
N ASP A 313 -25.27 -12.72 -43.94
CA ASP A 313 -24.74 -13.81 -43.11
C ASP A 313 -23.25 -14.05 -43.34
N LYS A 314 -22.76 -13.92 -44.57
CA LYS A 314 -21.32 -13.96 -44.86
C LYS A 314 -20.58 -12.80 -44.18
N LYS A 315 -21.12 -11.58 -44.29
CA LYS A 315 -20.51 -10.39 -43.66
C LYS A 315 -20.52 -10.47 -42.14
N THR A 316 -21.58 -10.97 -41.53
CA THR A 316 -21.63 -11.16 -40.07
C THR A 316 -20.65 -12.22 -39.62
N HIS A 317 -20.48 -13.32 -40.38
CA HIS A 317 -19.49 -14.34 -40.06
C HIS A 317 -18.04 -13.82 -40.15
N GLU A 318 -17.72 -13.03 -41.19
CA GLU A 318 -16.43 -12.35 -41.31
C GLU A 318 -16.19 -11.35 -40.17
N ALA A 319 -17.21 -10.57 -39.78
CA ALA A 319 -17.12 -9.66 -38.65
C ALA A 319 -16.84 -10.44 -37.34
N LEU A 320 -17.55 -11.53 -37.08
CA LEU A 320 -17.32 -12.39 -35.92
C LEU A 320 -15.91 -12.99 -35.90
N SER A 321 -15.38 -13.43 -37.05
CA SER A 321 -14.00 -13.96 -37.11
C SER A 321 -12.97 -12.87 -36.82
N THR A 322 -13.19 -11.63 -37.28
CA THR A 322 -12.31 -10.51 -36.97
C THR A 322 -12.35 -10.11 -35.50
N ILE A 323 -13.53 -10.13 -34.87
CA ILE A 323 -13.70 -9.90 -33.42
C ILE A 323 -12.93 -10.95 -32.63
N ALA A 324 -13.13 -12.24 -32.94
CA ALA A 324 -12.41 -13.32 -32.24
C ALA A 324 -10.89 -13.19 -32.36
N ARG A 325 -10.38 -12.76 -33.53
CA ARG A 325 -8.94 -12.49 -33.70
C ARG A 325 -8.47 -11.30 -32.85
N LYS A 326 -9.28 -10.25 -32.73
CA LYS A 326 -8.97 -9.07 -31.91
C LYS A 326 -9.04 -9.36 -30.41
N ASP A 327 -9.95 -10.21 -29.97
CA ASP A 327 -10.03 -10.64 -28.57
C ASP A 327 -8.78 -11.41 -28.15
N LEU A 328 -8.29 -12.33 -29.01
CA LEU A 328 -7.02 -13.02 -28.77
C LEU A 328 -5.83 -12.05 -28.69
N GLU A 329 -5.78 -11.06 -29.58
CA GLU A 329 -4.73 -10.02 -29.57
C GLU A 329 -4.78 -9.18 -28.28
N ILE A 330 -5.99 -8.85 -27.79
CA ILE A 330 -6.18 -8.13 -26.52
C ILE A 330 -5.67 -8.97 -25.35
N ASP A 331 -5.97 -10.27 -25.31
CA ASP A 331 -5.51 -11.15 -24.24
C ASP A 331 -3.98 -11.34 -24.24
N GLU A 332 -3.36 -11.45 -25.42
CA GLU A 332 -1.90 -11.43 -25.56
C GLU A 332 -1.29 -10.11 -25.07
N LEU A 333 -1.91 -8.97 -25.39
CA LEU A 333 -1.45 -7.66 -24.94
C LEU A 333 -1.62 -7.50 -23.42
N ARG A 334 -2.72 -7.99 -22.84
CA ARG A 334 -2.95 -7.99 -21.38
C ARG A 334 -1.91 -8.83 -20.64
N THR A 335 -1.60 -10.02 -21.15
CA THR A 335 -0.56 -10.87 -20.53
C THR A 335 0.83 -10.24 -20.64
N ARG A 336 1.16 -9.55 -21.75
CA ARG A 336 2.40 -8.77 -21.86
C ARG A 336 2.42 -7.58 -20.91
N ALA A 337 1.33 -6.84 -20.77
CA ALA A 337 1.23 -5.72 -19.83
C ALA A 337 1.46 -6.17 -18.39
N SER A 338 0.82 -7.27 -17.98
CA SER A 338 1.00 -7.84 -16.63
C SER A 338 2.46 -8.28 -16.37
N ARG A 339 3.14 -8.86 -17.37
CA ARG A 339 4.58 -9.17 -17.24
C ARG A 339 5.45 -7.93 -17.08
N LEU A 340 5.19 -6.89 -17.87
CA LEU A 340 5.93 -5.62 -17.78
C LEU A 340 5.70 -4.90 -16.44
N GLU A 341 4.49 -4.99 -15.88
CA GLU A 341 4.19 -4.48 -14.54
C GLU A 341 4.99 -5.23 -13.46
N GLN A 342 5.08 -6.55 -13.55
CA GLN A 342 5.91 -7.36 -12.64
C GLN A 342 7.39 -6.99 -12.75
N GLU A 343 7.92 -6.85 -13.97
CA GLU A 343 9.32 -6.43 -14.19
C GLU A 343 9.57 -5.02 -13.63
N ARG A 344 8.60 -4.11 -13.76
CA ARG A 344 8.67 -2.77 -13.18
C ARG A 344 8.68 -2.80 -11.65
N GLU A 345 7.84 -3.62 -11.02
CA GLU A 345 7.84 -3.81 -9.57
C GLU A 345 9.16 -4.38 -9.07
N GLU A 346 9.69 -5.42 -9.73
CA GLU A 346 11.00 -5.99 -9.39
C GLU A 346 12.12 -4.96 -9.53
N SER A 347 12.10 -4.17 -10.60
CA SER A 347 13.08 -3.08 -10.81
C SER A 347 12.96 -2.01 -9.73
N SER A 348 11.74 -1.66 -9.31
CA SER A 348 11.49 -0.72 -8.23
C SER A 348 12.02 -1.24 -6.88
N ARG A 349 11.85 -2.54 -6.60
CA ARG A 349 12.41 -3.17 -5.38
C ARG A 349 13.93 -3.11 -5.39
N ARG A 350 14.58 -3.46 -6.51
CA ARG A 350 16.04 -3.38 -6.66
C ARG A 350 16.57 -1.95 -6.51
N LEU A 351 15.83 -0.95 -6.98
CA LEU A 351 16.19 0.46 -6.77
C LEU A 351 16.09 0.85 -5.29
N GLY A 352 15.06 0.40 -4.57
CA GLY A 352 14.95 0.57 -3.12
C GLY A 352 16.13 -0.03 -2.37
N GLU A 353 16.53 -1.27 -2.71
CA GLU A 353 17.72 -1.92 -2.13
C GLU A 353 19.01 -1.11 -2.40
N ILE A 354 19.16 -0.56 -3.60
CA ILE A 354 20.31 0.30 -3.95
C ILE A 354 20.32 1.57 -3.09
N ASP A 355 19.17 2.18 -2.84
CA ASP A 355 19.08 3.40 -2.03
C ASP A 355 19.33 3.13 -0.55
N GLU A 356 18.89 1.99 -0.02
CA GLU A 356 19.26 1.50 1.31
C GLU A 356 20.77 1.28 1.42
N LEU A 357 21.38 0.59 0.44
CA LEU A 357 22.82 0.38 0.41
C LEU A 357 23.59 1.70 0.32
N LYS A 358 23.11 2.67 -0.48
CA LYS A 358 23.71 4.02 -0.53
C LYS A 358 23.55 4.78 0.77
N ALA A 359 22.42 4.67 1.47
CA ALA A 359 22.23 5.27 2.78
C ALA A 359 23.20 4.65 3.80
N ARG A 360 23.37 3.32 3.74
CA ARG A 360 24.30 2.59 4.59
C ARG A 360 25.75 2.97 4.29
N ILE A 361 26.16 3.06 3.02
CA ILE A 361 27.48 3.56 2.62
C ILE A 361 27.68 4.98 3.13
N ARG A 362 26.70 5.88 2.94
CA ARG A 362 26.79 7.24 3.49
C ARG A 362 26.92 7.27 5.00
N SER A 363 26.29 6.35 5.73
CA SER A 363 26.48 6.21 7.19
C SER A 363 27.87 5.69 7.57
N TYR A 364 28.45 4.81 6.74
CA TYR A 364 29.83 4.38 6.89
C TYR A 364 30.82 5.51 6.57
N GLU A 365 30.51 6.35 5.57
CA GLU A 365 31.31 7.49 5.13
C GLU A 365 31.13 8.75 5.99
N SER A 366 29.98 8.94 6.67
CA SER A 366 29.65 10.14 7.47
C SER A 366 30.48 10.29 8.75
N GLY A 367 31.52 9.48 8.90
CA GLY A 367 32.51 9.63 9.94
C GLY A 367 32.01 9.27 11.33
N ASP A 368 30.83 8.67 11.49
CA ASP A 368 30.38 8.14 12.78
C ASP A 368 31.20 6.91 13.14
N MET A 369 31.43 5.99 12.18
CA MET A 369 32.39 4.90 12.38
C MET A 369 33.83 5.40 12.48
N ALA A 370 34.21 6.48 11.79
CA ALA A 370 35.54 7.07 11.95
C ALA A 370 35.71 7.68 13.35
N ARG A 371 34.67 8.32 13.89
CA ARG A 371 34.63 8.86 15.25
C ARG A 371 34.60 7.75 16.30
N GLU A 372 33.88 6.67 16.06
CA GLU A 372 33.85 5.50 16.94
C GLU A 372 35.18 4.74 16.90
N HIS A 373 35.80 4.64 15.72
CA HIS A 373 37.13 4.05 15.57
C HIS A 373 38.20 4.92 16.23
N GLU A 374 38.11 6.24 16.14
CA GLU A 374 39.03 7.14 16.85
C GLU A 374 38.80 7.09 18.36
N ARG A 375 37.53 7.00 18.81
CA ARG A 375 37.19 6.83 20.22
C ARG A 375 37.75 5.52 20.79
N THR A 376 37.52 4.40 20.11
CA THR A 376 38.02 3.08 20.52
C THR A 376 39.54 3.02 20.46
N ARG A 377 40.18 3.67 19.48
CA ARG A 377 41.63 3.85 19.43
C ARG A 377 42.16 4.61 20.65
N VAL A 378 41.56 5.74 21.00
CA VAL A 378 41.97 6.54 22.18
C VAL A 378 41.73 5.77 23.48
N GLU A 379 40.62 5.03 23.59
CA GLU A 379 40.34 4.16 24.73
C GLU A 379 41.37 3.01 24.83
N LEU A 380 41.74 2.42 23.69
CA LEU A 380 42.81 1.42 23.62
C LEU A 380 44.15 2.01 24.06
N GLU A 381 44.58 3.14 23.49
CA GLU A 381 45.84 3.81 23.87
C GLU A 381 45.90 4.13 25.38
N ARG A 382 44.78 4.57 25.97
CA ARG A 382 44.68 4.77 27.43
C ARG A 382 44.81 3.45 28.20
N ALA A 383 44.11 2.40 27.77
CA ALA A 383 44.19 1.09 28.42
C ALA A 383 45.61 0.52 28.33
N THR A 384 46.28 0.64 27.18
CA THR A 384 47.67 0.22 27.00
C THR A 384 48.62 0.99 27.91
N ALA A 385 48.45 2.32 28.03
CA ALA A 385 49.27 3.14 28.93
C ALA A 385 49.06 2.78 30.42
N VAL A 386 47.83 2.42 30.82
CA VAL A 386 47.53 1.93 32.16
C VAL A 386 48.18 0.56 32.39
N LEU A 387 48.06 -0.36 31.43
CA LEU A 387 48.71 -1.67 31.48
C LEU A 387 50.23 -1.53 31.60
N GLU A 388 50.87 -0.68 30.80
CA GLU A 388 52.32 -0.45 30.89
C GLU A 388 52.76 0.11 32.25
N ARG A 389 51.95 0.97 32.87
CA ARG A 389 52.22 1.46 34.24
C ARG A 389 52.08 0.33 35.25
N MET A 390 50.99 -0.43 35.18
CA MET A 390 50.77 -1.57 36.06
C MET A 390 51.85 -2.64 35.91
N THR A 391 52.32 -2.90 34.69
CA THR A 391 53.42 -3.84 34.43
C THR A 391 54.72 -3.33 35.05
N ARG A 392 55.06 -2.05 34.90
CA ARG A 392 56.22 -1.45 35.55
C ARG A 392 56.14 -1.49 37.08
N ASP A 393 54.97 -1.18 37.63
CA ASP A 393 54.73 -1.24 39.07
C ASP A 393 54.84 -2.69 39.57
N PHE A 394 54.28 -3.65 38.85
CA PHE A 394 54.37 -5.08 39.14
C PHE A 394 55.81 -5.59 39.08
N GLU A 395 56.59 -5.22 38.07
CA GLU A 395 58.02 -5.55 37.98
C GLU A 395 58.80 -4.97 39.16
N SER A 396 58.50 -3.72 39.55
CA SER A 396 59.13 -3.10 40.72
C SER A 396 58.78 -3.81 42.03
N LEU A 397 57.51 -4.23 42.19
CA LEU A 397 57.05 -4.99 43.34
C LEU A 397 57.66 -6.38 43.36
N LYS A 398 57.76 -7.05 42.21
CA LYS A 398 58.42 -8.35 42.06
C LYS A 398 59.89 -8.27 42.43
N ALA A 399 60.60 -7.22 42.02
CA ALA A 399 61.99 -6.99 42.41
C ALA A 399 62.13 -6.75 43.92
N ARG A 400 61.23 -5.96 44.52
CA ARG A 400 61.19 -5.74 45.97
C ARG A 400 60.88 -7.02 46.73
N LEU A 401 59.94 -7.83 46.23
CA LEU A 401 59.58 -9.12 46.82
C LEU A 401 60.77 -10.07 46.77
N ALA A 402 61.41 -10.22 45.62
CA ALA A 402 62.60 -11.08 45.48
C ALA A 402 63.75 -10.61 46.40
N TYR A 403 63.94 -9.31 46.56
CA TYR A 403 64.90 -8.76 47.53
C TYR A 403 64.52 -9.12 48.97
N ALA A 404 63.23 -8.97 49.33
CA ALA A 404 62.73 -9.31 50.66
C ALA A 404 62.82 -10.82 50.94
N GLU A 405 62.45 -11.68 49.99
CA GLU A 405 62.56 -13.14 50.06
C GLU A 405 64.02 -13.54 50.29
N LYS A 406 64.95 -13.05 49.46
CA LYS A 406 66.38 -13.29 49.63
C LYS A 406 66.88 -12.83 51.00
N THR A 407 66.44 -11.65 51.43
CA THR A 407 66.80 -11.12 52.74
C THR A 407 66.30 -12.03 53.87
N VAL A 408 65.08 -12.54 53.77
CA VAL A 408 64.51 -13.49 54.75
C VAL A 408 65.23 -14.82 54.72
N GLU A 409 65.53 -15.38 53.54
CA GLU A 409 66.34 -16.60 53.39
C GLU A 409 67.72 -16.44 54.03
N ASP A 410 68.37 -15.31 53.79
CA ASP A 410 69.66 -14.96 54.38
C ASP A 410 69.57 -14.86 55.92
N TYR A 411 68.49 -14.28 56.47
CA TYR A 411 68.23 -14.27 57.91
C TYR A 411 67.95 -15.69 58.45
N MET A 412 67.18 -16.52 57.74
CA MET A 412 66.91 -17.90 58.15
C MET A 412 68.19 -18.72 58.18
N ALA A 413 69.07 -18.59 57.19
CA ALA A 413 70.39 -19.23 57.15
C ALA A 413 71.29 -18.78 58.32
N LEU A 414 71.13 -17.53 58.77
CA LEU A 414 71.80 -17.03 59.98
C LEU A 414 71.28 -17.72 61.25
N MET A 415 69.96 -17.95 61.30
CA MET A 415 69.24 -18.59 62.41
C MET A 415 69.48 -20.10 62.53
N GLU A 416 69.96 -20.76 61.46
CA GLU A 416 70.34 -22.18 61.48
C GLU A 416 71.55 -22.47 62.39
N SER A 417 72.38 -21.45 62.69
CA SER A 417 73.48 -21.56 63.66
C SER A 417 73.10 -20.90 64.98
N THR A 418 72.93 -21.71 66.02
CA THR A 418 72.54 -21.26 67.37
C THR A 418 73.54 -20.28 68.00
N GLU A 419 74.83 -20.44 67.70
CA GLU A 419 75.89 -19.57 68.23
C GLU A 419 75.98 -18.24 67.47
N LYS A 420 75.85 -18.26 66.13
CA LYS A 420 75.81 -17.06 65.29
C LYS A 420 74.57 -16.20 65.56
N THR A 421 73.43 -16.84 65.83
CA THR A 421 72.18 -16.19 66.24
C THR A 421 72.30 -15.48 67.59
N LYS A 422 72.94 -16.12 68.58
CA LYS A 422 73.19 -15.48 69.88
C LYS A 422 74.13 -14.28 69.74
N ALA A 423 75.16 -14.38 68.90
CA ALA A 423 76.05 -13.24 68.61
C ALA A 423 75.27 -12.07 67.98
N PHE A 424 74.35 -12.36 67.06
CA PHE A 424 73.46 -11.35 66.47
C PHE A 424 72.57 -10.67 67.51
N LEU A 425 71.84 -11.44 68.34
CA LEU A 425 70.94 -10.88 69.37
C LEU A 425 71.70 -10.01 70.38
N MET A 426 72.93 -10.41 70.74
CA MET A 426 73.77 -9.60 71.62
C MET A 426 74.12 -8.23 71.01
N VAL A 427 74.46 -8.20 69.72
CA VAL A 427 74.75 -6.94 68.99
C VAL A 427 73.48 -6.10 68.79
N GLU A 428 72.32 -6.73 68.59
CA GLU A 428 71.02 -6.05 68.47
C GLU A 428 70.58 -5.40 69.79
N GLU A 429 70.74 -6.08 70.93
CA GLU A 429 70.37 -5.56 72.26
C GLU A 429 71.29 -4.42 72.73
N ALA A 430 72.59 -4.50 72.45
CA ALA A 430 73.56 -3.49 72.91
C ALA A 430 73.78 -2.33 71.91
N GLY A 431 73.39 -2.50 70.65
CA GLY A 431 73.60 -1.53 69.56
C GLY A 431 75.04 -1.43 69.04
N GLN A 432 76.03 -1.66 69.91
CA GLN A 432 77.44 -1.79 69.56
C GLN A 432 78.14 -2.74 70.56
N LEU A 433 79.00 -3.63 70.07
CA LEU A 433 79.71 -4.60 70.92
C LEU A 433 81.08 -4.94 70.32
N SER A 434 82.09 -5.10 71.17
CA SER A 434 83.42 -5.49 70.68
C SER A 434 83.46 -6.99 70.35
N VAL A 435 84.22 -7.36 69.32
CA VAL A 435 84.40 -8.76 68.87
C VAL A 435 84.95 -9.64 70.01
N ARG A 436 85.77 -9.07 70.90
CA ARG A 436 86.33 -9.77 72.07
C ARG A 436 85.30 -10.02 73.18
N GLU A 437 84.32 -9.14 73.35
CA GLU A 437 83.25 -9.31 74.34
C GLU A 437 82.24 -10.36 73.90
N ILE A 438 81.88 -10.37 72.61
CA ILE A 438 81.05 -11.43 72.00
C ILE A 438 81.77 -12.80 72.09
N GLY A 439 83.09 -12.83 71.90
CA GLY A 439 83.89 -14.07 72.04
C GLY A 439 83.92 -14.62 73.46
N ARG A 440 83.98 -13.74 74.45
CA ARG A 440 83.95 -14.16 75.87
C ARG A 440 82.59 -14.65 76.31
N SER A 441 81.50 -14.02 75.86
CA SER A 441 80.14 -14.42 76.25
C SER A 441 79.70 -15.74 75.62
N LEU A 442 80.16 -16.03 74.40
CA LEU A 442 79.78 -17.25 73.68
C LEU A 442 80.80 -18.39 73.78
N GLY A 443 82.02 -18.11 74.27
CA GLY A 443 83.09 -19.11 74.41
C GLY A 443 83.78 -19.46 73.08
N ILE A 444 83.77 -18.55 72.11
CA ILE A 444 84.17 -18.77 70.72
C ILE A 444 85.37 -17.89 70.37
N SER A 445 86.25 -18.39 69.48
CA SER A 445 87.44 -17.65 69.08
C SER A 445 87.10 -16.32 68.39
N PRO A 446 87.81 -15.21 68.70
CA PRO A 446 87.56 -13.91 68.07
C PRO A 446 87.64 -13.94 66.53
N GLY A 447 88.48 -14.80 65.95
CA GLY A 447 88.60 -14.94 64.49
C GLY A 447 87.37 -15.57 63.82
N GLN A 448 86.62 -16.42 64.53
CA GLN A 448 85.37 -16.98 64.03
C GLN A 448 84.23 -15.96 64.10
N ILE A 449 84.24 -15.09 65.12
CA ILE A 449 83.30 -13.96 65.22
C ILE A 449 83.62 -12.89 64.18
N LEU A 450 84.89 -12.70 63.82
CA LEU A 450 85.26 -11.79 62.73
C LEU A 450 84.71 -12.28 61.37
N LYS A 451 84.71 -13.60 61.11
CA LYS A 451 84.04 -14.17 59.94
C LYS A 451 82.52 -13.98 60.00
N TRP A 452 81.92 -14.09 61.18
CA TRP A 452 80.50 -13.76 61.36
C TRP A 452 80.23 -12.27 61.21
N ALA A 453 81.17 -11.41 61.58
CA ALA A 453 81.11 -9.97 61.42
C ALA A 453 81.10 -9.58 59.93
N GLU A 454 81.94 -10.24 59.11
CA GLU A 454 81.92 -10.11 57.65
C GLU A 454 80.59 -10.60 57.06
N ASP A 455 80.04 -11.70 57.58
CA ASP A 455 78.71 -12.17 57.18
C ASP A 455 77.61 -11.18 57.60
N PHE A 456 77.67 -10.59 58.79
CA PHE A 456 76.72 -9.58 59.25
C PHE A 456 76.82 -8.28 58.44
N GLU A 457 78.02 -7.90 58.01
CA GLU A 457 78.25 -6.76 57.12
C GLU A 457 77.73 -7.02 55.71
N ARG A 458 77.94 -8.24 55.18
CA ARG A 458 77.37 -8.66 53.89
C ARG A 458 75.84 -8.64 53.89
N LEU A 459 75.22 -8.94 55.03
CA LEU A 459 73.77 -8.91 55.23
C LEU A 459 73.23 -7.52 55.58
N GLY A 460 74.11 -6.51 55.72
CA GLY A 460 73.73 -5.14 56.06
C GLY A 460 73.19 -4.97 57.47
N ILE A 461 73.42 -5.96 58.34
CA ILE A 461 72.92 -6.01 59.72
C ILE A 461 73.78 -5.16 60.65
N ALA A 462 75.09 -5.35 60.57
CA ALA A 462 76.07 -4.64 61.38
C ALA A 462 77.32 -4.36 60.55
N ARG A 463 77.97 -3.22 60.80
CA ARG A 463 79.22 -2.82 60.16
C ARG A 463 80.37 -2.96 61.15
N VAL A 464 81.51 -3.43 60.67
CA VAL A 464 82.74 -3.46 61.47
C VAL A 464 83.39 -2.08 61.44
N VAL A 465 83.56 -1.48 62.61
CA VAL A 465 84.26 -0.22 62.81
C VAL A 465 85.60 -0.52 63.49
N ASP A 466 86.68 -0.02 62.92
CA ASP A 466 88.07 -0.16 63.40
C ASP A 466 88.57 -1.60 63.58
N GLY A 467 87.97 -2.56 62.86
CA GLY A 467 88.40 -3.97 62.84
C GLY A 467 88.13 -4.75 64.15
N GLU A 468 87.61 -4.10 65.19
CA GLU A 468 87.43 -4.69 66.52
C GLU A 468 86.00 -4.53 67.08
N THR A 469 85.16 -3.66 66.51
CA THR A 469 83.82 -3.36 67.03
C THR A 469 82.74 -3.58 65.98
N LEU A 470 81.67 -4.29 66.34
CA LEU A 470 80.48 -4.49 65.53
C LEU A 470 79.42 -3.45 65.92
N VAL A 471 78.94 -2.66 64.96
CA VAL A 471 77.92 -1.62 65.15
C VAL A 471 76.72 -1.92 64.27
N LEU A 472 75.51 -1.90 64.82
CA LEU A 472 74.29 -2.18 64.07
C LEU A 472 74.05 -1.13 62.96
N THR A 473 73.81 -1.54 61.72
CA THR A 473 73.64 -0.63 60.57
C THR A 473 72.24 -0.03 60.49
N ARG A 474 71.23 -0.66 61.11
CA ARG A 474 69.86 -0.15 61.15
C ARG A 474 69.62 0.57 62.47
N GLN A 475 69.67 1.90 62.47
CA GLN A 475 69.00 2.64 63.55
C GLN A 475 67.50 2.32 63.48
N LYS A 476 66.93 1.96 64.64
CA LYS A 476 65.49 1.81 64.85
C LYS A 476 64.80 3.03 64.21
N PRO A 477 63.82 2.89 63.29
CA PRO A 477 63.06 4.04 62.86
C PRO A 477 62.39 4.62 64.10
N VAL A 478 62.80 5.83 64.49
CA VAL A 478 62.03 6.63 65.43
C VAL A 478 60.70 6.90 64.74
N GLU A 479 59.59 6.57 65.42
CA GLU A 479 58.22 6.77 64.94
C GLU A 479 57.98 8.17 64.35
#